data_AF-A0A9E1R2S0-F1
#
_entry.id   AF-A0A9E1R2S0-F1
#
_cell.length_a   1.000
_cell.length_b   1.000
_cell.length_c   1.000
_cell.angle_alpha   90.00
_cell.angle_beta   90.00
_cell.angle_gamma   90.00
#
_symmetry.space_group_name_H-M   'P 1'
#
loop_
_entity.id
_entity.type
_entity.pdbx_description
1 polymer ?
#
loop_
_entity_poly.entity_id
_entity_poly.type
_entity_poly.pdbx_seq_one_letter_code
_entity_poly.pdbx_strand_id
1 'polypeptide(L)'
;MSKVIGIDLGTTNSCVSVMDGKDARVIENAEGGRTTPSVVAFTEDGERLVGQSAKRQAVTNPENTVFAVKRLIGRRFDDPVTKKDMDLVPY
;
A
#
# COMPACT_ATOMS: atom_id res chain seq x y z
N MET A 1 -21.76 -0.74 -19.08
CA MET A 1 -21.71 -0.26 -17.69
C MET A 1 -20.43 -0.76 -17.05
N SER A 2 -19.63 0.12 -16.46
CA SER A 2 -18.45 -0.27 -15.67
C SER A 2 -18.90 -1.01 -14.40
N LYS A 3 -18.18 -2.07 -14.02
CA LYS A 3 -18.41 -2.74 -12.73
C LYS A 3 -17.93 -1.83 -11.60
N VAL A 4 -18.74 -1.68 -10.54
CA VAL A 4 -18.27 -1.09 -9.28
C VAL A 4 -17.37 -2.11 -8.59
N ILE A 5 -16.23 -1.66 -8.09
CA ILE A 5 -15.25 -2.50 -7.38
C ILE A 5 -15.26 -2.18 -5.89
N GLY A 6 -15.00 -3.19 -5.06
CA GLY A 6 -14.74 -3.02 -3.63
C GLY A 6 -13.25 -3.02 -3.38
N ILE A 7 -12.71 -1.97 -2.75
CA ILE A 7 -11.29 -1.91 -2.36
C ILE A 7 -11.21 -1.81 -0.84
N ASP A 8 -10.57 -2.82 -0.23
CA ASP A 8 -10.04 -2.68 1.12
C ASP A 8 -8.64 -2.08 1.02
N LEU A 9 -8.53 -0.79 1.36
CA LEU A 9 -7.27 -0.06 1.39
C LEU A 9 -6.68 -0.16 2.80
N GLY A 10 -5.99 -1.25 3.12
CA GLY A 10 -5.45 -1.52 4.45
C GLY A 10 -4.07 -0.91 4.72
N THR A 11 -3.66 -0.88 5.99
CA THR A 11 -2.36 -0.31 6.41
C THR A 11 -1.17 -1.09 5.85
N THR A 12 -1.27 -2.43 5.86
CA THR A 12 -0.16 -3.32 5.47
C THR A 12 -0.41 -4.00 4.15
N ASN A 13 -1.65 -4.43 3.90
CA ASN A 13 -2.07 -5.04 2.65
C ASN A 13 -3.38 -4.41 2.21
N SER A 14 -3.62 -4.42 0.91
CA SER A 14 -4.87 -4.02 0.28
C SER A 14 -5.43 -5.16 -0.55
N CYS A 15 -6.73 -5.16 -0.78
CA CYS A 15 -7.47 -6.20 -1.50
C CYS A 15 -8.52 -5.55 -2.40
N VAL A 16 -8.82 -6.17 -3.54
CA VAL A 16 -9.88 -5.71 -4.44
C VAL A 16 -10.81 -6.86 -4.79
N SER A 17 -12.11 -6.56 -4.82
CA SER A 17 -13.17 -7.50 -5.19
C SER A 17 -14.16 -6.90 -6.19
N VAL A 18 -14.87 -7.78 -6.87
CA VAL A 18 -16.00 -7.48 -7.76
C VAL A 18 -17.16 -8.40 -7.46
N MET A 19 -18.37 -7.95 -7.78
CA MET A 19 -19.52 -8.84 -7.84
C MET A 19 -19.49 -9.63 -9.16
N ASP A 20 -19.50 -10.95 -9.07
CA ASP A 20 -19.68 -11.88 -10.17
C ASP A 20 -21.08 -12.51 -10.05
N GLY A 21 -22.05 -11.90 -10.73
CA GLY A 21 -23.47 -12.19 -10.49
C GLY A 21 -23.89 -11.79 -9.09
N LYS A 22 -24.22 -12.78 -8.24
CA LYS A 22 -24.63 -12.58 -6.84
C LYS A 22 -23.50 -12.77 -5.84
N ASP A 23 -22.37 -13.32 -6.29
CA ASP A 23 -21.26 -13.70 -5.41
C ASP A 23 -20.14 -12.65 -5.47
N ALA A 24 -19.53 -12.37 -4.32
CA ALA A 24 -18.35 -11.51 -4.27
C ALA A 24 -17.09 -12.34 -4.56
N ARG A 25 -16.27 -11.87 -5.50
CA ARG A 25 -15.01 -12.52 -5.88
C ARG A 25 -13.83 -11.57 -5.67
N VAL A 26 -12.80 -12.04 -4.97
CA VAL A 26 -11.50 -11.35 -4.85
C VAL A 26 -10.70 -11.53 -6.14
N ILE A 27 -10.05 -10.46 -6.59
CA ILE A 27 -9.24 -10.45 -7.80
C ILE A 27 -7.76 -10.66 -7.42
N GLU A 28 -7.07 -11.53 -8.16
CA GLU A 28 -5.63 -11.70 -8.05
C GLU A 28 -4.91 -10.53 -8.74
N ASN A 29 -3.85 -10.02 -8.11
CA ASN A 29 -2.98 -9.02 -8.72
C ASN A 29 -2.08 -9.66 -9.80
N ALA A 30 -1.28 -8.83 -10.48
CA ALA A 30 -0.38 -9.28 -11.54
C ALA A 30 0.65 -10.32 -11.05
N GLU A 31 0.93 -10.35 -9.75
CA GLU A 31 1.85 -11.28 -9.09
C GLU A 31 1.16 -12.56 -8.59
N GLY A 32 -0.14 -12.75 -8.87
CA GLY A 32 -0.92 -13.93 -8.45
C GLY A 32 -1.37 -13.91 -6.98
N GLY A 33 -1.15 -12.81 -6.26
CA GLY A 33 -1.60 -12.62 -4.89
C GLY A 33 -3.03 -12.06 -4.82
N ARG A 34 -3.84 -12.56 -3.89
CA ARG A 34 -5.17 -12.00 -3.59
C ARG A 34 -5.14 -10.74 -2.73
N THR A 35 -3.96 -10.38 -2.23
CA THR A 35 -3.70 -9.12 -1.56
C THR A 35 -2.41 -8.52 -2.09
N THR A 36 -2.32 -7.20 -2.04
CA THR A 36 -1.14 -6.44 -2.47
C THR A 36 -0.57 -5.69 -1.27
N PRO A 37 0.74 -5.75 -0.99
CA PRO A 37 1.34 -4.92 0.05
C PRO A 37 1.02 -3.43 -0.15
N SER A 38 0.63 -2.73 0.91
CA SER A 38 0.39 -1.29 0.90
C SER A 38 1.73 -0.54 1.01
N VAL A 39 2.57 -0.74 0.01
CA VAL A 39 3.95 -0.23 -0.07
C VAL A 39 4.17 0.39 -1.44
N VAL A 40 4.78 1.57 -1.46
CA VAL A 40 5.21 2.27 -2.67
C VAL A 40 6.69 2.59 -2.52
N ALA A 41 7.47 2.45 -3.59
CA ALA A 41 8.86 2.87 -3.59
C ALA A 41 9.18 3.68 -4.84
N PHE A 42 10.13 4.59 -4.71
CA PHE A 42 10.70 5.35 -5.80
C PHE A 42 12.16 4.93 -5.98
N THR A 43 12.52 4.50 -7.17
CA THR A 43 13.88 4.09 -7.52
C THR A 43 14.73 5.31 -7.87
N GLU A 44 16.06 5.13 -7.91
CA GLU A 44 17.01 6.22 -8.24
C GLU A 44 16.81 6.78 -9.66
N ASP A 45 16.35 5.96 -10.60
CA ASP A 45 16.01 6.34 -11.97
C ASP A 45 14.58 6.92 -12.11
N GLY A 46 13.85 7.07 -11.00
CA GLY A 46 12.54 7.71 -10.96
C GLY A 46 11.37 6.80 -11.27
N GLU A 47 11.58 5.48 -11.37
CA GLU A 47 10.50 4.50 -11.49
C GLU A 47 9.70 4.40 -10.18
N ARG A 48 8.37 4.27 -10.31
CA ARG A 48 7.47 4.05 -9.17
C ARG A 48 7.08 2.58 -9.09
N LEU A 49 7.54 1.91 -8.04
CA LEU A 49 7.18 0.55 -7.69
C LEU A 49 6.00 0.52 -6.71
N VAL A 50 5.13 -0.50 -6.83
CA VAL A 50 3.97 -0.68 -5.95
C VAL A 50 3.81 -2.15 -5.58
N GLY A 51 3.42 -2.43 -4.34
CA GLY A 51 3.10 -3.79 -3.92
C GLY A 51 4.33 -4.64 -3.68
N GLN A 52 4.40 -5.82 -4.30
CA GLN A 52 5.49 -6.77 -4.02
C GLN A 52 6.85 -6.31 -4.52
N SER A 53 6.91 -5.63 -5.67
CA SER A 53 8.16 -5.07 -6.18
C SER A 53 8.75 -4.06 -5.21
N ALA A 54 7.94 -3.12 -4.73
CA ALA A 54 8.35 -2.14 -3.71
C ALA A 54 8.78 -2.81 -2.40
N LYS A 55 8.01 -3.79 -1.92
CA LYS A 55 8.35 -4.51 -0.67
C LYS A 55 9.68 -5.26 -0.76
N ARG A 56 10.03 -5.86 -1.91
CA ARG A 56 11.27 -6.64 -2.08
C ARG A 56 12.53 -5.81 -1.93
N GLN A 57 12.51 -4.57 -2.40
CA GLN A 57 13.68 -3.67 -2.37
C GLN A 57 13.73 -2.76 -1.13
N ALA A 58 12.76 -2.87 -0.22
CA ALA A 58 12.65 -1.97 0.94
C ALA A 58 13.87 -1.97 1.86
N VAL A 59 14.59 -3.10 1.93
CA VAL A 59 15.80 -3.24 2.76
C VAL A 59 16.99 -2.48 2.17
N THR A 60 17.09 -2.40 0.84
CA THR A 60 18.20 -1.74 0.13
C THR A 60 17.92 -0.27 -0.20
N ASN A 61 16.66 0.16 -0.10
CA ASN A 61 16.23 1.53 -0.40
C ASN A 61 15.21 2.02 0.65
N PRO A 62 15.61 2.09 1.95
CA PRO A 62 14.66 2.32 3.04
C PRO A 62 14.04 3.72 3.03
N GLU A 63 14.82 4.76 2.72
CA GLU A 63 14.36 6.15 2.76
C GLU A 63 13.37 6.48 1.63
N ASN A 64 13.48 5.81 0.47
CA ASN A 64 12.54 6.01 -0.66
C ASN A 64 11.44 4.94 -0.72
N THR A 65 11.27 4.14 0.34
CA THR A 65 10.22 3.12 0.42
C THR A 65 9.20 3.47 1.50
N VAL A 66 7.99 3.81 1.05
CA VAL A 66 6.92 4.31 1.88
C VAL A 66 5.91 3.20 2.18
N PHE A 67 5.63 2.96 3.46
CA PHE A 67 4.71 1.92 3.94
C PHE A 67 3.95 2.37 5.18
N ALA A 68 2.83 1.73 5.53
CA ALA A 68 2.01 2.09 6.70
C ALA A 68 1.45 3.53 6.71
N VAL A 69 1.38 4.19 5.54
CA VAL A 69 0.86 5.56 5.36
C VAL A 69 -0.55 5.75 5.92
N LYS A 70 -1.36 4.68 5.96
CA LYS A 70 -2.70 4.72 6.57
C LYS A 70 -2.68 5.09 8.07
N ARG A 71 -1.54 4.99 8.75
CA ARG A 71 -1.37 5.50 10.11
C ARG A 71 -1.28 7.03 10.17
N LEU A 72 -0.75 7.65 9.12
CA LEU A 72 -0.49 9.08 9.00
C LEU A 72 -1.61 9.83 8.28
N ILE A 73 -2.39 9.15 7.44
CA ILE A 73 -3.47 9.78 6.66
C ILE A 73 -4.45 10.54 7.56
N GLY A 74 -4.72 11.80 7.20
CA GLY A 74 -5.64 12.67 7.93
C GLY A 74 -5.11 13.17 9.29
N ARG A 75 -3.89 12.79 9.70
CA ARG A 75 -3.25 13.36 10.90
C ARG A 75 -2.54 14.66 10.57
N ARG A 76 -2.40 15.50 11.61
CA ARG A 76 -1.54 16.68 11.54
C ARG A 76 -0.09 16.28 11.83
N PHE A 77 0.84 17.11 11.38
CA PHE A 77 2.26 16.90 11.60
C PHE A 77 2.65 17.01 13.08
N ASP A 78 1.95 17.84 13.85
CA ASP A 78 2.18 18.04 15.28
C ASP A 78 1.45 17.03 16.19
N ASP A 79 0.67 16.11 15.61
CA ASP A 79 -0.03 15.06 16.35
C ASP A 79 0.97 14.16 17.10
N PRO A 80 0.75 13.84 18.39
CA PRO A 80 1.69 13.02 19.17
C PRO A 80 1.97 11.64 18.56
N VAL A 81 0.99 11.04 17.86
CA VAL A 81 1.20 9.75 17.19
C VAL A 81 2.03 9.92 15.93
N THR A 82 1.79 10.98 15.15
CA THR A 82 2.63 11.31 13.98
C THR A 82 4.08 11.52 14.40
N LYS A 83 4.34 12.32 15.45
CA LYS A 83 5.71 12.53 15.96
C LYS A 83 6.38 11.23 16.40
N LYS A 84 5.64 10.35 17.08
CA LYS A 84 6.16 9.04 17.46
C LYS A 84 6.47 8.17 16.24
N ASP A 85 5.57 8.13 15.25
CA ASP A 85 5.76 7.32 14.05
C ASP A 85 6.95 7.85 13.21
N MET A 86 7.22 9.18 13.20
CA MET A 86 8.41 9.77 12.54
C MET A 86 9.74 9.19 13.05
N ASP A 87 9.85 8.88 14.34
CA ASP A 87 11.07 8.28 14.90
C ASP A 87 11.22 6.78 14.57
N LEU A 88 10.18 6.17 14.00
CA LEU A 88 10.10 4.71 13.77
C LEU A 88 10.18 4.33 12.29
N VAL A 89 9.80 5.24 11.39
CA VAL A 89 9.86 5.00 9.95
C VAL A 89 11.18 5.51 9.36
N PRO A 90 11.70 4.86 8.32
CA PRO A 90 12.94 5.29 7.68
C PRO A 90 12.78 6.45 6.69
N TYR A 91 11.55 6.96 6.47
CA TYR A 91 11.19 7.93 5.43
C TYR A 91 10.50 9.17 6.03
#